data_AF-A0A9D8NMG4-F1
#
_entry.id   AF-A0A9D8NMG4-F1
#
_cell.length_a   1.000
_cell.length_b   1.000
_cell.length_c   1.000
_cell.angle_alpha   90.00
_cell.angle_beta   90.00
_cell.angle_gamma   90.00
#
_symmetry.space_group_name_H-M   'P 1'
#
loop_
_entity.id
_entity.type
_entity.pdbx_description
1 polymer ?
#
loop_
_entity_poly.entity_id
_entity_poly.type
_entity_poly.pdbx_seq_one_letter_code
_entity_poly.pdbx_strand_id
1 'polypeptide(L)'
;MKHHFGIALLLLFTLLFGFGCKEKNNSSSASPDLPDLAGIWILVKENVIGYDIEDGKRKDWNETNVLDEEIFQFNANNVKWYTKEETCYEVDDTITYKISGKRLIGPFWEGTDSEEKNTTTWSTSIEYKNNYLVITRAENIKEPRYESYEKIIQYFKKYTGTLPPSGWPKQMCQ
;
A
#
# COMPACT_ATOMS: atom_id res chain seq x y z
N MET A 1 23.89 68.49 -46.00
CA MET A 1 24.64 69.13 -44.91
C MET A 1 25.02 68.06 -43.89
N LYS A 2 26.32 67.96 -43.55
CA LYS A 2 26.98 67.27 -42.39
C LYS A 2 26.72 65.75 -42.24
N HIS A 3 27.70 64.85 -42.48
CA HIS A 3 28.76 64.34 -41.57
C HIS A 3 28.18 63.73 -40.26
N HIS A 4 28.44 62.50 -39.79
CA HIS A 4 29.62 61.59 -39.77
C HIS A 4 29.11 60.12 -39.68
N PHE A 5 29.69 59.11 -40.35
CA PHE A 5 30.93 58.34 -40.08
C PHE A 5 30.88 57.34 -38.89
N GLY A 6 31.13 56.05 -39.21
CA GLY A 6 31.35 54.90 -38.31
C GLY A 6 30.37 53.75 -38.62
N ILE A 7 30.61 52.74 -39.48
CA ILE A 7 31.68 51.71 -39.55
C ILE A 7 31.90 51.08 -38.17
N ALA A 8 31.82 49.78 -37.89
CA ALA A 8 31.51 48.50 -38.54
C ALA A 8 31.17 47.55 -37.34
N LEU A 9 30.61 46.35 -37.40
CA LEU A 9 30.84 45.15 -38.20
C LEU A 9 29.76 44.17 -37.67
N LEU A 10 28.68 43.86 -38.39
CA LEU A 10 28.51 42.68 -39.24
C LEU A 10 29.08 41.37 -38.65
N LEU A 11 28.19 40.49 -38.20
CA LEU A 11 27.84 39.19 -38.82
C LEU A 11 26.96 38.40 -37.82
N LEU A 12 25.67 38.19 -38.13
CA LEU A 12 25.12 37.00 -38.81
C LEU A 12 25.05 35.80 -37.84
N PHE A 13 23.93 35.08 -37.63
CA PHE A 13 22.91 34.65 -38.57
C PHE A 13 21.62 34.25 -37.80
N THR A 14 20.46 34.65 -38.35
CA THR A 14 19.11 34.00 -38.36
C THR A 14 18.48 33.51 -37.06
N LEU A 15 17.34 34.09 -36.65
CA LEU A 15 15.97 33.81 -37.15
C LEU A 15 15.57 32.34 -36.90
N LEU A 16 14.50 32.13 -36.12
CA LEU A 16 13.13 32.00 -36.61
C LEU A 16 12.20 31.71 -35.41
N PHE A 17 11.08 32.43 -35.37
CA PHE A 17 9.73 32.05 -34.92
C PHE A 17 9.61 30.89 -33.90
N GLY A 18 8.91 31.01 -32.78
CA GLY A 18 7.67 31.75 -32.54
C GLY A 18 6.79 30.88 -31.63
N PHE A 19 5.86 31.53 -30.94
CA PHE A 19 4.67 30.96 -30.29
C PHE A 19 4.84 29.87 -29.22
N GLY A 20 4.20 30.12 -28.08
CA GLY A 20 3.46 29.06 -27.38
C GLY A 20 4.01 28.68 -26.02
N CYS A 21 3.15 28.87 -25.02
CA CYS A 21 3.36 28.63 -23.60
C CYS A 21 3.98 27.26 -23.27
N LYS A 22 4.87 27.25 -22.27
CA LYS A 22 4.93 26.14 -21.31
C LYS A 22 5.49 26.64 -19.99
N GLU A 23 4.62 27.11 -19.10
CA GLU A 23 4.92 27.06 -17.68
C GLU A 23 5.15 25.59 -17.33
N LYS A 24 6.43 25.22 -17.16
CA LYS A 24 6.79 23.97 -16.52
C LYS A 24 6.47 24.13 -15.04
N ASN A 25 5.26 23.74 -14.66
CA ASN A 25 4.98 23.29 -13.30
C ASN A 25 5.95 22.15 -12.97
N ASN A 26 7.02 22.47 -12.26
CA ASN A 26 7.96 21.49 -11.74
C ASN A 26 8.31 21.87 -10.30
N SER A 27 7.46 21.42 -9.39
CA SER A 27 7.86 20.98 -8.06
C SER A 27 6.71 20.16 -7.49
N SER A 28 6.52 18.95 -8.05
CA SER A 28 5.97 17.92 -7.19
C SER A 28 7.03 17.70 -6.12
N SER A 29 6.72 18.01 -4.87
CA SER A 29 7.42 17.43 -3.74
C SER A 29 7.09 15.94 -3.74
N ALA A 30 7.77 15.19 -4.61
CA ALA A 30 7.81 13.75 -4.55
C ALA A 30 8.39 13.39 -3.19
N SER A 31 7.53 12.83 -2.33
CA SER A 31 7.95 12.27 -1.06
C SER A 31 8.98 11.16 -1.36
N PRO A 32 10.21 11.18 -0.82
CA PRO A 32 11.31 10.42 -1.41
C PRO A 32 11.28 8.90 -1.24
N ASP A 33 10.36 8.31 -0.45
CA ASP A 33 10.53 6.91 0.01
C ASP A 33 9.25 6.05 -0.08
N LEU A 34 8.42 6.23 -1.11
CA LEU A 34 7.26 5.35 -1.32
C LEU A 34 7.56 4.25 -2.35
N PRO A 35 7.45 2.97 -1.95
CA PRO A 35 7.86 1.86 -2.79
C PRO A 35 6.90 1.64 -3.96
N ASP A 36 7.46 1.21 -5.09
CA ASP A 36 6.67 0.60 -6.16
C ASP A 36 6.08 -0.72 -5.67
N LEU A 37 4.84 -0.68 -5.16
CA LEU A 37 4.11 -1.86 -4.73
C LEU A 37 3.72 -2.75 -5.92
N ALA A 38 3.72 -2.24 -7.16
CA ALA A 38 3.12 -2.91 -8.30
C ALA A 38 3.71 -4.32 -8.50
N GLY A 39 2.84 -5.31 -8.62
CA GLY A 39 3.20 -6.72 -8.80
C GLY A 39 2.64 -7.63 -7.71
N ILE A 40 3.13 -8.86 -7.68
CA ILE A 40 2.56 -9.93 -6.86
C ILE A 40 3.46 -10.18 -5.65
N TRP A 41 2.83 -10.38 -4.49
CA TRP A 41 3.44 -10.49 -3.18
C TRP A 41 2.82 -11.66 -2.43
N ILE A 42 3.63 -12.66 -2.08
CA ILE A 42 3.17 -13.84 -1.33
C ILE A 42 3.58 -13.74 0.13
N LEU A 43 2.65 -14.05 1.04
CA LEU A 43 2.93 -14.11 2.47
C LEU A 43 3.90 -15.25 2.74
N VAL A 44 4.96 -14.99 3.49
CA VAL A 44 5.96 -16.01 3.86
C VAL A 44 6.25 -16.07 5.34
N LYS A 45 5.73 -15.12 6.11
CA LYS A 45 5.81 -15.09 7.57
C LYS A 45 4.78 -14.11 8.11
N GLU A 46 4.12 -14.50 9.19
CA GLU A 46 3.25 -13.64 9.98
C GLU A 46 3.63 -13.73 11.46
N ASN A 47 3.44 -12.64 12.19
CA ASN A 47 3.43 -12.69 13.65
C ASN A 47 2.27 -11.84 14.12
N VAL A 48 1.51 -12.38 15.06
CA VAL A 48 0.34 -11.75 15.62
C VAL A 48 0.65 -11.50 17.09
N ILE A 49 0.49 -10.26 17.55
CA ILE A 49 0.62 -9.92 18.96
C ILE A 49 -0.58 -9.11 19.40
N GLY A 50 -1.02 -9.34 20.64
CA GLY A 50 -2.20 -8.66 21.12
C GLY A 50 -2.56 -8.97 22.54
N TYR A 51 -3.71 -8.44 22.95
CA TYR A 51 -4.29 -8.71 24.25
C TYR A 51 -5.80 -8.60 24.18
N ASP A 52 -6.46 -9.31 25.09
CA ASP A 52 -7.88 -9.16 25.39
C ASP A 52 -8.05 -8.72 26.83
N ILE A 53 -9.04 -7.89 27.09
CA ILE A 53 -9.49 -7.47 28.41
C ILE A 53 -10.97 -7.80 28.50
N GLU A 54 -11.32 -8.83 29.26
CA GLU A 54 -12.71 -9.21 29.51
C GLU A 54 -13.00 -9.03 31.00
N ASP A 55 -14.04 -8.26 31.33
CA ASP A 55 -14.41 -7.98 32.73
C ASP A 55 -13.25 -7.42 33.58
N GLY A 56 -12.41 -6.60 32.95
CA GLY A 56 -11.24 -6.00 33.58
C GLY A 56 -10.06 -6.97 33.76
N LYS A 57 -10.14 -8.20 33.25
CA LYS A 57 -9.06 -9.19 33.29
C LYS A 57 -8.32 -9.20 31.95
N ARG A 58 -7.04 -8.83 31.98
CA ARG A 58 -6.16 -8.82 30.81
C ARG A 58 -5.52 -10.18 30.56
N LYS A 59 -5.49 -10.60 29.29
CA LYS A 59 -4.74 -11.73 28.77
C LYS A 59 -3.95 -11.29 27.54
N ASP A 60 -2.63 -11.29 27.64
CA ASP A 60 -1.74 -11.05 26.50
C ASP A 60 -1.45 -12.35 25.76
N TRP A 61 -1.25 -12.25 24.45
CA TRP A 61 -0.90 -13.38 23.59
C TRP A 61 0.07 -12.95 22.47
N ASN A 62 0.80 -13.93 21.93
CA ASN A 62 1.78 -13.74 20.86
C ASN A 62 1.92 -15.06 20.08
N GLU A 63 1.64 -15.00 18.79
CA GLU A 63 1.70 -16.13 17.87
C GLU A 63 2.65 -15.82 16.72
N THR A 64 3.44 -16.82 16.33
CA THR A 64 4.44 -16.68 15.26
C THR A 64 4.25 -17.76 14.22
N ASN A 65 4.32 -17.37 12.95
CA ASN A 65 4.13 -18.23 11.78
C ASN A 65 2.73 -18.85 11.66
N VAL A 66 1.70 -18.08 11.99
CA VAL A 66 0.35 -18.34 11.50
C VAL A 66 0.41 -18.10 9.99
N LEU A 67 0.49 -19.15 9.18
CA LEU A 67 0.64 -19.02 7.73
C LEU A 67 -0.70 -19.32 7.08
N ASP A 68 -1.57 -18.32 7.06
CA ASP A 68 -2.68 -18.30 6.14
C ASP A 68 -2.10 -18.04 4.75
N GLU A 69 -2.27 -18.99 3.81
CA GLU A 69 -1.68 -18.83 2.49
C GLU A 69 -2.37 -17.68 1.75
N GLU A 70 -1.70 -16.53 1.74
CA GLU A 70 -2.22 -15.26 1.24
C GLU A 70 -1.32 -14.66 0.15
N ILE A 71 -1.94 -14.07 -0.87
CA ILE A 71 -1.24 -13.30 -1.91
C ILE A 71 -1.95 -11.97 -2.17
N PHE A 72 -1.17 -10.90 -2.25
CA PHE A 72 -1.61 -9.63 -2.80
C PHE A 72 -1.02 -9.39 -4.18
N GLN A 73 -1.88 -9.05 -5.14
CA GLN A 73 -1.48 -8.49 -6.43
C GLN A 73 -1.84 -7.00 -6.45
N PHE A 74 -0.84 -6.14 -6.21
CA PHE A 74 -0.99 -4.70 -6.28
C PHE A 74 -0.89 -4.23 -7.74
N ASN A 75 -1.91 -3.51 -8.19
CA ASN A 75 -1.93 -2.73 -9.43
C ASN A 75 -1.94 -1.25 -9.08
N ALA A 76 -2.08 -0.33 -10.05
CA ALA A 76 -1.92 1.11 -9.81
C ALA A 76 -2.70 1.68 -8.59
N ASN A 77 -3.95 1.26 -8.38
CA ASN A 77 -4.84 1.76 -7.33
C ASN A 77 -5.83 0.71 -6.82
N ASN A 78 -5.62 -0.55 -7.18
CA ASN A 78 -6.45 -1.69 -6.80
C ASN A 78 -5.55 -2.86 -6.41
N VAL A 79 -6.02 -3.67 -5.48
CA VAL A 79 -5.36 -4.90 -5.03
C VAL A 79 -6.30 -6.06 -5.27
N LYS A 80 -5.77 -7.14 -5.84
CA LYS A 80 -6.43 -8.45 -5.73
C LYS A 80 -5.85 -9.19 -4.55
N TRP A 81 -6.72 -9.64 -3.67
CA TRP A 81 -6.38 -10.45 -2.51
C TRP A 81 -6.80 -11.89 -2.77
N TYR A 82 -5.83 -12.79 -2.76
CA TYR A 82 -6.05 -14.22 -2.94
C TYR A 82 -5.84 -14.91 -1.60
N THR A 83 -6.80 -15.75 -1.20
CA THR A 83 -6.72 -16.61 -0.02
C THR A 83 -7.00 -18.05 -0.41
N LYS A 84 -6.40 -18.99 0.32
CA LYS A 84 -6.56 -20.42 0.08
C LYS A 84 -7.53 -21.02 1.08
N GLU A 85 -8.55 -21.69 0.57
CA GLU A 85 -9.42 -22.57 1.34
C GLU A 85 -9.00 -24.04 1.19
N GLU A 86 -9.61 -24.94 1.96
CA GLU A 86 -9.27 -26.38 1.91
C GLU A 86 -9.45 -26.98 0.51
N THR A 87 -10.52 -26.60 -0.20
CA THR A 87 -10.91 -27.20 -1.50
C THR A 87 -11.00 -26.22 -2.66
N CYS A 88 -10.90 -24.92 -2.39
CA CYS A 88 -10.97 -23.84 -3.38
C CYS A 88 -10.03 -22.68 -3.01
N TYR A 89 -10.01 -21.62 -3.80
CA TYR A 89 -9.37 -20.35 -3.44
C TYR A 89 -10.35 -19.21 -3.65
N GLU A 90 -10.22 -18.14 -2.87
CA GLU A 90 -11.02 -16.93 -3.03
C GLU A 90 -10.19 -15.81 -3.65
N VAL A 91 -10.88 -14.87 -4.30
CA VAL A 91 -10.28 -13.64 -4.82
C VAL A 91 -11.21 -12.47 -4.51
N ASP A 92 -10.75 -11.53 -3.69
CA ASP A 92 -11.35 -10.21 -3.60
C ASP A 92 -10.59 -9.25 -4.52
N ASP A 93 -11.26 -8.76 -5.57
CA ASP A 93 -10.73 -7.77 -6.51
C ASP A 93 -11.36 -6.39 -6.38
N THR A 94 -12.12 -6.16 -5.30
CA THR A 94 -12.79 -4.89 -5.02
C THR A 94 -11.94 -3.93 -4.20
N ILE A 95 -10.82 -4.40 -3.65
CA ILE A 95 -9.95 -3.65 -2.74
C ILE A 95 -9.25 -2.53 -3.50
N THR A 96 -9.49 -1.30 -3.05
CA THR A 96 -8.79 -0.11 -3.54
C THR A 96 -7.79 0.38 -2.51
N TYR A 97 -6.76 1.08 -2.97
CA TYR A 97 -5.77 1.65 -2.07
C TYR A 97 -5.17 2.94 -2.60
N LYS A 98 -4.69 3.76 -1.66
CA LYS A 98 -3.76 4.87 -1.88
C LYS A 98 -2.61 4.73 -0.89
N ILE A 99 -1.46 5.29 -1.24
CA ILE A 99 -0.31 5.35 -0.34
C ILE A 99 -0.15 6.79 0.14
N SER A 100 -0.04 6.99 1.45
CA SER A 100 0.31 8.28 2.04
C SER A 100 1.33 8.08 3.15
N GLY A 101 2.58 8.46 2.90
CA GLY A 101 3.69 8.06 3.76
C GLY A 101 3.70 6.54 3.91
N LYS A 102 3.99 6.04 5.11
CA LYS A 102 4.03 4.59 5.39
C LYS A 102 2.65 3.95 5.57
N ARG A 103 1.57 4.50 5.03
CA ARG A 103 0.19 4.01 5.23
C ARG A 103 -0.44 3.55 3.93
N LEU A 104 -1.18 2.44 3.99
CA LEU A 104 -2.17 2.06 2.99
C LEU A 104 -3.52 2.64 3.41
N ILE A 105 -4.14 3.39 2.51
CA ILE A 105 -5.40 4.09 2.75
C ILE A 105 -6.47 3.50 1.85
N GLY A 106 -7.59 3.12 2.46
CA GLY A 106 -8.78 2.62 1.79
C GLY A 106 -9.62 1.83 2.79
N PRO A 107 -10.91 1.55 2.50
CA PRO A 107 -11.82 0.90 3.46
C PRO A 107 -11.29 -0.43 4.00
N PHE A 108 -10.60 -1.21 3.16
CA PHE A 108 -9.94 -2.45 3.58
C PHE A 108 -8.75 -2.20 4.53
N TRP A 109 -8.03 -1.11 4.34
CA TRP A 109 -6.73 -0.85 4.99
C TRP A 109 -6.84 -0.08 6.29
N GLU A 110 -7.85 0.78 6.39
CA GLU A 110 -8.09 1.60 7.57
C GLU A 110 -9.55 2.02 7.68
N GLY A 111 -10.01 2.18 8.91
CA GLY A 111 -11.37 2.60 9.18
C GLY A 111 -11.71 2.59 10.66
N THR A 112 -12.94 3.00 10.92
CA THR A 112 -13.57 2.94 12.23
C THR A 112 -15.04 2.62 12.03
N ASP A 113 -15.46 1.50 12.57
CA ASP A 113 -16.87 1.12 12.67
C ASP A 113 -17.32 1.35 14.11
N SER A 114 -18.52 1.93 14.26
CA SER A 114 -19.06 2.24 15.59
C SER A 114 -20.56 2.05 15.59
N GLU A 115 -21.03 1.22 16.52
CA GLU A 115 -22.44 0.96 16.74
C GLU A 115 -22.71 0.97 18.25
N GLU A 116 -23.59 1.86 18.71
CA GLU A 116 -23.90 2.08 20.13
C GLU A 116 -22.67 2.36 21.01
N LYS A 117 -22.20 1.33 21.73
CA LYS A 117 -21.05 1.36 22.65
C LYS A 117 -19.89 0.49 22.15
N ASN A 118 -20.00 -0.02 20.93
CA ASN A 118 -19.02 -0.86 20.29
C ASN A 118 -18.24 -0.02 19.28
N THR A 119 -16.93 -0.17 19.26
CA THR A 119 -16.05 0.53 18.33
C THR A 119 -14.95 -0.42 17.89
N THR A 120 -14.79 -0.55 16.58
CA THR A 120 -13.66 -1.25 15.96
C THR A 120 -12.89 -0.24 15.15
N THR A 121 -11.59 -0.11 15.39
CA THR A 121 -10.69 0.77 14.63
C THR A 121 -9.55 -0.05 14.08
N TRP A 122 -9.27 0.07 12.78
CA TRP A 122 -8.14 -0.60 12.16
C TRP A 122 -7.32 0.37 11.32
N SER A 123 -6.04 0.04 11.16
CA SER A 123 -5.13 0.79 10.30
C SER A 123 -4.01 -0.10 9.78
N THR A 124 -3.50 0.24 8.60
CA THR A 124 -2.43 -0.50 7.96
C THR A 124 -1.25 0.39 7.65
N SER A 125 -0.06 -0.10 8.00
CA SER A 125 1.21 0.51 7.63
C SER A 125 2.06 -0.42 6.80
N ILE A 126 2.95 0.16 6.00
CA ILE A 126 3.85 -0.56 5.11
C ILE A 126 5.30 -0.12 5.31
N GLU A 127 6.21 -1.07 5.18
CA GLU A 127 7.65 -0.85 5.22
C GLU A 127 8.36 -1.85 4.33
N TYR A 128 9.46 -1.45 3.68
CA TYR A 128 10.37 -2.40 3.03
C TYR A 128 11.53 -2.70 3.96
N LYS A 129 11.72 -3.98 4.29
CA LYS A 129 12.76 -4.44 5.20
C LYS A 129 13.38 -5.73 4.71
N ASN A 130 14.70 -5.74 4.50
CA ASN A 130 15.45 -6.95 4.13
C ASN A 130 14.87 -7.73 2.93
N ASN A 131 14.44 -7.02 1.88
CA ASN A 131 13.76 -7.56 0.69
C ASN A 131 12.33 -8.10 0.91
N TYR A 132 11.72 -7.78 2.05
CA TYR A 132 10.31 -8.04 2.31
C TYR A 132 9.51 -6.74 2.20
N LEU A 133 8.31 -6.84 1.64
CA LEU A 133 7.23 -5.89 1.93
C LEU A 133 6.63 -6.32 3.27
N VAL A 134 6.79 -5.49 4.29
CA VAL A 134 6.20 -5.69 5.61
C VAL A 134 4.91 -4.90 5.66
N ILE A 135 3.79 -5.58 5.80
CA ILE A 135 2.48 -4.98 6.05
C ILE A 135 2.16 -5.19 7.52
N THR A 136 1.82 -4.13 8.22
CA THR A 136 1.41 -4.19 9.62
C THR A 136 -0.01 -3.66 9.75
N ARG A 137 -0.94 -4.55 10.07
CA ARG A 137 -2.32 -4.21 10.44
C ARG A 137 -2.40 -4.13 11.95
N ALA A 138 -3.04 -3.08 12.45
CA ALA A 138 -3.39 -2.95 13.85
C ALA A 138 -4.90 -2.76 13.95
N GLU A 139 -5.53 -3.50 14.84
CA GLU A 139 -6.96 -3.43 15.12
C GLU A 139 -7.19 -3.25 16.61
N ASN A 140 -8.18 -2.43 16.96
CA ASN A 140 -8.62 -2.21 18.32
C ASN A 140 -10.14 -2.37 18.36
N ILE A 141 -10.61 -3.25 19.23
CA ILE A 141 -12.03 -3.47 19.51
C ILE A 141 -12.31 -2.97 20.91
N LYS A 142 -13.39 -2.21 21.07
CA LYS A 142 -13.86 -1.71 22.35
C LYS A 142 -15.37 -1.89 22.46
N GLU A 143 -15.77 -2.61 23.47
CA GLU A 143 -17.15 -2.91 23.84
C GLU A 143 -17.35 -2.69 25.35
N PRO A 144 -18.59 -2.65 25.88
CA PRO A 144 -18.83 -2.32 27.28
C PRO A 144 -18.08 -3.17 28.33
N ARG A 145 -17.77 -4.43 28.02
CA ARG A 145 -17.10 -5.37 28.93
C ARG A 145 -15.90 -6.08 28.30
N TYR A 146 -15.54 -5.68 27.09
CA TYR A 146 -14.51 -6.30 26.29
C TYR A 146 -13.67 -5.24 25.58
N GLU A 147 -12.35 -5.31 25.70
CA GLU A 147 -11.42 -4.57 24.86
C GLU A 147 -10.41 -5.54 24.27
N SER A 148 -10.10 -5.40 23.00
CA SER A 148 -9.05 -6.19 22.35
C SER A 148 -8.16 -5.29 21.51
N TYR A 149 -6.89 -5.66 21.45
CA TYR A 149 -5.93 -5.08 20.53
C TYR A 149 -5.19 -6.21 19.85
N GLU A 150 -5.14 -6.13 18.53
CA GLU A 150 -4.39 -7.05 17.70
C GLU A 150 -3.45 -6.25 16.80
N LYS A 151 -2.23 -6.78 16.65
CA LYS A 151 -1.25 -6.31 15.68
C LYS A 151 -0.71 -7.48 14.88
N ILE A 152 -1.07 -7.51 13.62
CA ILE A 152 -0.62 -8.50 12.64
C ILE A 152 0.56 -7.91 11.87
N ILE A 153 1.70 -8.59 11.88
CA ILE A 153 2.92 -8.19 11.18
C ILE A 153 3.25 -9.26 10.13
N GLN A 154 2.92 -8.95 8.89
CA GLN A 154 3.04 -9.83 7.75
C GLN A 154 4.25 -9.46 6.90
N TYR A 155 4.99 -10.48 6.47
CA TYR A 155 6.18 -10.34 5.64
C TYR A 155 5.91 -11.01 4.31
N PHE A 156 5.87 -10.18 3.27
CA PHE A 156 5.64 -10.61 1.91
C PHE A 156 6.93 -10.60 1.10
N LYS A 157 7.07 -11.59 0.22
CA LYS A 157 8.12 -11.61 -0.81
C LYS A 157 7.52 -11.38 -2.18
N LYS A 158 8.29 -10.75 -3.07
CA LYS A 158 7.92 -10.66 -4.47
C LYS A 158 7.74 -12.06 -5.04
N TYR A 159 6.63 -12.28 -5.73
CA TYR A 159 6.28 -13.57 -6.32
C TYR A 159 6.15 -13.42 -7.84
N THR A 160 6.68 -14.40 -8.56
CA THR A 160 6.70 -14.42 -10.03
C THR A 160 6.11 -15.70 -10.61
N GLY A 161 5.50 -16.53 -9.77
CA GLY A 161 4.84 -17.77 -10.22
C GLY A 161 3.41 -17.53 -10.73
N THR A 162 2.67 -18.61 -10.93
CA THR A 162 1.28 -18.56 -11.39
C THR A 162 0.33 -18.18 -10.26
N LEU A 163 -0.82 -17.62 -10.63
CA LEU A 163 -1.96 -17.39 -9.74
C LEU A 163 -3.16 -18.25 -10.17
N PRO A 164 -3.76 -19.04 -9.24
CA PRO A 164 -3.24 -19.32 -7.91
C PRO A 164 -1.90 -20.10 -7.97
N PRO A 165 -1.11 -20.14 -6.87
CA PRO A 165 0.09 -20.97 -6.79
C PRO A 165 -0.18 -22.43 -7.13
N SER A 166 0.81 -23.13 -7.68
CA SER A 166 0.66 -24.53 -8.11
C SER A 166 0.23 -25.51 -7.01
N GLY A 167 0.46 -25.18 -5.72
CA GLY A 167 0.04 -25.98 -4.57
C GLY A 167 -1.36 -25.66 -4.05
N TRP A 168 -2.03 -24.65 -4.60
CA TRP A 168 -3.39 -24.29 -4.21
C TRP A 168 -4.43 -25.09 -5.00
N PRO A 169 -5.67 -25.18 -4.50
CA PRO A 169 -6.78 -25.65 -5.29
C PRO A 169 -6.90 -24.89 -6.62
N LYS A 170 -7.36 -25.57 -7.66
CA LYS A 170 -7.50 -24.98 -9.01
C LYS A 170 -8.84 -24.28 -9.22
N GLN A 171 -9.81 -24.53 -8.34
CA GLN A 171 -11.16 -24.00 -8.46
C GLN A 171 -11.29 -22.79 -7.56
N MET A 172 -11.87 -21.72 -8.09
CA MET A 172 -12.30 -20.59 -7.28
C MET A 172 -13.56 -20.99 -6.50
N CYS A 173 -13.72 -20.51 -5.27
CA CYS A 173 -14.93 -20.74 -4.49
C CYS A 173 -16.16 -20.15 -5.23
N GLN A 174 -17.32 -20.79 -5.06
CA GLN A 174 -18.58 -20.41 -5.71
C GLN A 174 -19.46 -19.53 -4.83
#